data_AF-G5S676-F1
#
_entry.id   AF-G5S676-F1
#
_cell.length_a   1.000
_cell.length_b   1.000
_cell.length_c   1.000
_cell.angle_alpha   90.00
_cell.angle_beta   90.00
_cell.angle_gamma   90.00
#
_symmetry.space_group_name_H-M   'P 1'
#
loop_
_entity.id
_entity.type
_entity.pdbx_description
1 polymer ?
#
loop_
_entity_poly.entity_id
_entity_poly.type
_entity_poly.pdbx_seq_one_letter_code
_entity_poly.pdbx_strand_id
1 'polypeptide(L)' 'MADYQDKNVVIIGLGLTGLSCVDFFLARGVTPVDFFLARGVA' A
#
# COMPACT_ATOMS: atom_id res chain seq x y z
N MET A 1 18.44 3.89 2.51
CA MET A 1 17.10 3.88 1.89
C MET A 1 16.60 2.45 1.90
N ALA A 2 15.40 2.20 2.40
CA ALA A 2 14.84 0.85 2.42
C ALA A 2 14.33 0.48 1.02
N ASP A 3 14.79 -0.66 0.52
CA ASP A 3 14.33 -1.23 -0.74
C ASP A 3 13.02 -1.99 -0.50
N TYR A 4 11.93 -1.49 -1.09
CA TYR A 4 10.57 -2.06 -1.00
C TYR A 4 10.15 -2.76 -2.30
N GLN A 5 11.00 -2.72 -3.33
CA GLN A 5 10.81 -3.47 -4.56
C GLN A 5 10.84 -4.96 -4.19
N ASP A 6 9.94 -5.76 -4.77
CA ASP A 6 9.77 -7.20 -4.44
C ASP A 6 9.29 -7.56 -3.02
N LYS A 7 8.96 -6.58 -2.16
CA LYS A 7 8.42 -6.87 -0.82
C LYS A 7 6.91 -6.64 -0.78
N ASN A 8 6.21 -7.54 -0.10
CA ASN A 8 4.77 -7.44 0.08
C ASN A 8 4.43 -6.33 1.10
N VAL A 9 4.08 -5.14 0.60
CA VAL A 9 3.72 -3.97 1.42
C VAL A 9 2.22 -3.97 1.65
N VAL A 10 1.80 -4.13 2.91
CA VAL A 10 0.40 -4.09 3.33
C VAL A 10 0.10 -2.77 4.01
N ILE A 11 -0.96 -2.08 3.57
CA ILE A 11 -1.39 -0.80 4.16
C ILE A 11 -2.59 -1.08 5.07
N ILE A 12 -2.40 -0.96 6.39
CA ILE A 12 -3.39 -1.31 7.44
C ILE A 12 -4.20 -0.06 7.87
N GLY A 13 -4.41 0.89 6.97
CA GLY A 13 -5.20 2.09 7.24
C GLY A 13 -5.37 2.96 6.02
N LEU A 14 -6.62 3.09 5.53
CA LEU A 14 -7.03 3.96 4.43
C LEU A 14 -7.43 5.37 4.93
N GLY A 15 -6.59 5.98 5.77
CA GLY A 15 -6.73 7.40 6.10
C GLY A 15 -6.16 8.31 5.00
N LEU A 16 -6.18 9.63 5.22
CA LEU A 16 -5.47 10.60 4.37
C LEU A 16 -3.97 10.25 4.21
N THR A 17 -3.33 9.81 5.29
CA THR A 17 -1.94 9.36 5.29
C THR A 17 -1.73 8.02 4.57
N GLY A 18 -2.72 7.14 4.63
CA GLY A 18 -2.72 5.84 3.95
C GLY A 18 -2.81 5.97 2.43
N LEU A 19 -3.68 6.86 1.95
CA LEU A 19 -3.81 7.20 0.54
C LEU A 19 -2.53 7.79 -0.03
N SER A 20 -1.84 8.67 0.72
CA SER A 20 -0.52 9.17 0.30
C SER A 20 0.56 8.08 0.28
N CYS A 21 0.50 7.09 1.18
CA CYS A 21 1.39 5.93 1.13
C CYS A 21 1.11 5.06 -0.10
N VAL A 22 -0.17 4.83 -0.44
CA VAL A 22 -0.55 4.10 -1.66
C VAL A 22 0.04 4.79 -2.89
N ASP A 23 -0.19 6.09 -3.04
CA ASP A 23 0.31 6.88 -4.18
C ASP A 23 1.84 6.85 -4.27
N PHE A 24 2.53 6.99 -3.13
CA PHE A 24 3.99 6.92 -3.06
C PHE A 24 4.56 5.56 -3.48
N PHE A 25 3.90 4.45 -3.11
CA PHE A 25 4.30 3.10 -3.53
C PHE A 25 3.93 2.83 -4.99
N LEU A 26 2.75 3.29 -5.43
CA LEU A 26 2.27 3.16 -6.80
C LEU A 26 3.20 3.90 -7.78
N ALA A 27 3.62 5.13 -7.44
CA ALA A 27 4.58 5.92 -8.22
C ALA A 27 5.96 5.25 -8.34
N ARG A 28 6.29 4.34 -7.42
CA ARG A 28 7.54 3.54 -7.43
C ARG A 28 7.38 2.17 -8.09
N GLY A 29 6.19 1.87 -8.64
CA GLY A 29 5.89 0.59 -9.28
C GLY A 29 5.74 -0.57 -8.28
N VAL A 30 5.62 -0.28 -6.98
CA VAL A 30 5.27 -1.27 -5.97
C VAL A 30 3.77 -1.30 -5.89
N THR A 31 3.14 -2.47 -6.04
CA THR A 31 1.70 -2.63 -5.87
C THR A 31 1.40 -2.83 -4.37
N PRO A 32 0.94 -1.81 -3.63
CA PRO A 32 0.52 -2.03 -2.26
C PRO A 32 -0.75 -2.88 -2.27
N VAL A 33 -0.78 -3.94 -1.46
CA VAL A 33 -2.02 -4.64 -1.19
C VAL A 33 -2.78 -3.84 -0.14
N ASP A 34 -3.88 -3.24 -0.56
CA ASP A 34 -4.81 -2.63 0.38
C ASP A 34 -5.39 -3.70 1.30
N PHE A 35 -5.29 -3.49 2.61
CA PHE A 35 -5.76 -4.44 3.60
C PHE A 35 -7.28 -4.62 3.57
N PHE A 36 -8.03 -3.57 3.18
CA PHE A 36 -9.48 -3.63 3.10
C PHE A 36 -9.93 -4.53 1.93
N LEU A 37 -9.34 -4.36 0.75
CA LEU A 37 -9.52 -5.24 -0.41
C LEU A 37 -9.02 -6.67 -0.13
N ALA A 38 -7.88 -6.82 0.55
CA ALA A 38 -7.35 -8.14 0.93
C ALA A 38 -8.25 -8.89 1.93
N ARG A 39 -9.10 -8.19 2.68
CA ARG A 39 -10.07 -8.81 3.61
C ARG A 39 -11.48 -8.94 3.04
N GLY A 40 -11.73 -8.49 1.80
CA GLY A 40 -13.06 -8.62 1.16
C GLY A 40 -14.18 -7.94 1.93
N VAL A 41 -13.85 -6.97 2.78
CA VAL A 41 -14.84 -6.12 3.44
C VAL A 41 -15.11 -5.02 2.43
N ALA A 42 -16.33 -4.96 1.90
CA ALA A 42 -16.85 -3.85 1.09
C ALA A 42 -18.08 -3.31 1.82
#